data_AF-A0A5C3PBV1-F1
#
_entry.id   AF-A0A5C3PBV1-F1
#
_cell.length_a   1.000
_cell.length_b   1.000
_cell.length_c   1.000
_cell.angle_alpha   90.00
_cell.angle_beta   90.00
_cell.angle_gamma   90.00
#
_symmetry.space_group_name_H-M   'P 1'
#
loop_
_entity.id
_entity.type
_entity.pdbx_description
1 polymer ?
#
loop_
_entity_poly.entity_id
_entity_poly.type
_entity_poly.pdbx_seq_one_letter_code
_entity_poly.pdbx_strand_id
1 'polypeptide(L)'
;MDIVPTWDGNTSTLAKWILRVETNAKRSPMVRRQLGMAEQRDHCELSWDNIHDEIEVYYMNRAGVERTWKQARALSYREPGHEDEHPGQSSIRKRELLDLVFHNTSESEQISEILAGAPRSWLMTLTPRLYHTTRELQNAIKLQEDDLMEIQESFLLEYGHD
;
A
#
# COMPACT_ATOMS: atom_id res chain seq x y z
N MET A 1 -12.44 -19.87 13.83
CA MET A 1 -13.67 -19.06 13.66
C MET A 1 -13.34 -17.99 12.63
N ASP A 2 -13.97 -18.05 11.46
CA ASP A 2 -13.78 -17.05 10.40
C ASP A 2 -14.77 -15.90 10.64
N ILE A 3 -14.31 -14.85 11.31
CA ILE A 3 -15.09 -13.65 11.60
C ILE A 3 -14.59 -12.53 10.69
N VAL A 4 -15.50 -11.79 10.05
CA VAL A 4 -15.16 -10.55 9.34
C VAL A 4 -14.48 -9.61 10.35
N PRO A 5 -13.21 -9.21 10.16
CA PRO A 5 -12.55 -8.32 11.10
C PRO A 5 -13.36 -7.03 11.23
N THR A 6 -13.54 -6.52 12.45
CA THR A 6 -14.12 -5.19 12.67
C THR A 6 -13.09 -4.12 12.33
N TRP A 7 -13.47 -3.13 11.52
CA TRP A 7 -12.63 -1.96 11.25
C TRP A 7 -12.84 -0.90 12.32
N ASP A 8 -11.76 -0.22 12.70
CA ASP A 8 -11.72 0.80 13.76
C ASP A 8 -12.11 2.20 13.26
N GLY A 9 -12.50 2.35 11.99
CA GLY A 9 -12.83 3.64 11.39
C GLY A 9 -11.61 4.45 10.92
N ASN A 10 -10.40 3.91 11.05
CA ASN A 10 -9.17 4.61 10.67
C ASN A 10 -8.87 4.41 9.17
N THR A 11 -8.94 5.48 8.38
CA THR A 11 -8.73 5.41 6.92
C THR A 11 -7.34 4.93 6.53
N SER A 12 -6.34 5.05 7.42
CA SER A 12 -4.99 4.51 7.20
C SER A 12 -4.89 2.99 7.40
N THR A 13 -5.86 2.38 8.10
CA THR A 13 -5.97 0.92 8.27
C THR A 13 -6.97 0.29 7.30
N LEU A 14 -7.74 1.12 6.57
CA LEU A 14 -8.79 0.68 5.64
C LEU A 14 -8.24 -0.21 4.52
N ALA A 15 -7.09 0.13 3.91
CA ALA A 15 -6.41 -0.70 2.90
C ALA A 15 -6.19 -2.12 3.40
N LYS A 16 -5.50 -2.19 4.55
CA LYS A 16 -5.12 -3.44 5.19
C LYS A 16 -6.35 -4.22 5.59
N TRP A 17 -7.39 -3.53 6.05
CA TRP A 17 -8.66 -4.13 6.39
C TRP A 17 -9.38 -4.71 5.17
N ILE A 18 -9.53 -3.95 4.08
CA ILE A 18 -10.14 -4.40 2.82
C ILE A 18 -9.39 -5.63 2.26
N LEU A 19 -8.07 -5.55 2.15
CA LEU A 19 -7.22 -6.67 1.68
C LEU A 19 -7.35 -7.92 2.57
N ARG A 20 -7.50 -7.72 3.89
CA ARG A 20 -7.71 -8.80 4.87
C ARG A 20 -9.09 -9.44 4.68
N VAL A 21 -10.13 -8.64 4.50
CA VAL A 21 -11.50 -9.12 4.23
C VAL A 21 -11.54 -9.87 2.91
N GLU A 22 -10.89 -9.37 1.87
CA GLU A 22 -10.79 -10.02 0.55
C GLU A 22 -10.10 -11.39 0.64
N THR A 23 -8.95 -11.44 1.31
CA THR A 23 -8.20 -12.69 1.53
C THR A 23 -9.06 -13.71 2.30
N ASN A 24 -9.84 -13.25 3.27
CA ASN A 24 -10.75 -14.11 4.04
C ASN A 24 -11.97 -14.56 3.20
N ALA A 25 -12.54 -13.69 2.36
CA ALA A 25 -13.66 -14.01 1.49
C ALA A 25 -13.29 -15.00 0.36
N LYS A 26 -12.04 -14.95 -0.12
CA LYS A 26 -11.46 -15.94 -1.05
C LYS A 26 -11.30 -17.31 -0.40
N ARG A 27 -11.03 -17.37 0.90
CA ARG A 27 -10.78 -18.62 1.65
C ARG A 27 -12.03 -19.22 2.29
N SER A 28 -13.05 -18.41 2.59
CA SER A 28 -14.23 -18.85 3.34
C SER A 28 -15.55 -18.44 2.66
N PRO A 29 -16.30 -19.41 2.10
CA PRO A 29 -17.65 -19.16 1.57
C PRO A 29 -18.62 -18.60 2.61
N MET A 30 -18.37 -18.85 3.91
CA MET A 30 -19.18 -18.33 5.01
C MET A 30 -19.01 -16.82 5.18
N VAL A 31 -17.76 -16.32 5.14
CA VAL A 31 -17.44 -14.88 5.20
C VAL A 31 -18.09 -14.14 4.03
N ARG A 32 -18.04 -14.72 2.84
CA ARG A 32 -18.71 -14.19 1.64
C ARG A 32 -20.22 -14.06 1.83
N ARG A 33 -20.85 -15.05 2.46
CA ARG A 33 -22.29 -15.04 2.74
C ARG A 33 -22.67 -14.03 3.83
N GLN A 34 -21.85 -13.89 4.87
CA GLN A 34 -22.07 -12.91 5.94
C GLN A 34 -21.93 -11.47 5.44
N LEU A 35 -20.96 -11.20 4.55
CA LEU A 35 -20.80 -9.90 3.90
C LEU A 35 -22.01 -9.58 2.99
N GLY A 36 -22.47 -10.54 2.19
CA GLY A 36 -23.68 -10.38 1.37
C GLY A 36 -25.00 -10.27 2.16
N MET A 37 -25.04 -10.73 3.42
CA MET A 37 -26.22 -10.61 4.29
C MET A 37 -26.28 -9.27 5.04
N ALA A 38 -25.16 -8.57 5.22
CA ALA A 38 -25.19 -7.20 5.74
C ALA A 38 -25.86 -6.21 4.77
N GLU A 39 -26.06 -6.62 3.51
CA GLU A 39 -26.56 -5.77 2.41
C GLU A 39 -27.82 -6.30 1.71
N GLN A 40 -28.67 -7.08 2.38
CA GLN A 40 -30.01 -7.37 1.84
C GLN A 40 -30.97 -6.19 2.05
N ARG A 41 -30.88 -5.19 1.16
CA ARG A 41 -32.04 -4.55 0.54
C ARG A 41 -31.86 -4.48 -0.98
N ASP A 42 -32.27 -5.60 -1.59
CA ASP A 42 -32.95 -5.72 -2.89
C ASP A 42 -32.23 -6.18 -4.17
N HIS A 43 -30.91 -6.35 -4.26
CA HIS A 43 -30.32 -6.85 -5.52
C HIS A 43 -29.30 -7.97 -5.31
N CYS A 44 -29.82 -9.20 -5.24
CA CYS A 44 -29.02 -10.42 -5.27
C CYS A 44 -28.42 -10.63 -6.67
N GLU A 45 -27.29 -9.97 -6.97
CA GLU A 45 -26.30 -10.38 -7.99
C GLU A 45 -25.02 -9.49 -7.95
N LEU A 46 -24.61 -9.01 -6.77
CA LEU A 46 -23.43 -8.14 -6.66
C LEU A 46 -22.16 -8.98 -6.65
N SER A 47 -21.32 -8.82 -7.68
CA SER A 47 -19.94 -9.33 -7.68
C SER A 47 -19.16 -8.69 -6.53
N TRP A 48 -18.12 -9.39 -6.05
CA TRP A 48 -17.21 -8.85 -5.04
C TRP A 48 -16.63 -7.48 -5.45
N ASP A 49 -16.41 -7.29 -6.74
CA ASP A 49 -15.93 -6.04 -7.31
C ASP A 49 -16.91 -4.88 -7.05
N ASN A 50 -18.22 -5.11 -7.15
CA ASN A 50 -19.22 -4.09 -6.85
C ASN A 50 -19.27 -3.73 -5.35
N ILE A 51 -19.05 -4.71 -4.46
CA ILE A 51 -18.99 -4.48 -3.01
C ILE A 51 -17.73 -3.68 -2.64
N HIS A 52 -16.60 -3.99 -3.29
CA HIS A 52 -15.37 -3.23 -3.15
C HIS A 52 -15.57 -1.79 -3.60
N ASP A 53 -16.16 -1.58 -4.78
CA ASP A 53 -16.43 -0.27 -5.35
C ASP A 53 -17.37 0.56 -4.47
N GLU A 54 -18.44 -0.02 -3.91
CA GLU A 54 -19.37 0.70 -3.02
C GLU A 54 -18.72 1.05 -1.67
N ILE A 55 -17.91 0.16 -1.08
CA ILE A 55 -17.15 0.45 0.14
C ILE A 55 -16.10 1.54 -0.13
N GLU A 56 -15.41 1.47 -1.26
CA GLU A 56 -14.45 2.49 -1.70
C GLU A 56 -15.15 3.83 -1.91
N VAL A 57 -16.25 3.90 -2.66
CA VAL A 57 -16.99 5.14 -2.92
C VAL A 57 -17.56 5.75 -1.64
N TYR A 58 -18.08 4.93 -0.72
CA TYR A 58 -18.67 5.40 0.52
C TYR A 58 -17.62 5.88 1.54
N TYR A 59 -16.52 5.15 1.72
CA TYR A 59 -15.49 5.46 2.73
C TYR A 59 -14.30 6.28 2.19
N MET A 60 -13.92 6.09 0.93
CA MET A 60 -12.98 6.92 0.16
C MET A 60 -13.74 7.93 -0.72
N ASN A 61 -14.58 8.75 -0.09
CA ASN A 61 -15.07 9.97 -0.76
C ASN A 61 -13.89 10.86 -1.19
N ARG A 62 -14.15 11.88 -2.05
CA ARG A 62 -13.10 12.77 -2.58
C ARG A 62 -12.12 13.30 -1.52
N ALA A 63 -12.59 13.60 -0.31
CA ALA A 63 -11.76 14.07 0.78
C ALA A 63 -10.94 12.95 1.45
N GLY A 64 -11.42 11.70 1.44
CA GLY A 64 -10.67 10.51 1.85
C GLY A 64 -9.52 10.21 0.88
N VAL A 65 -9.81 10.15 -0.42
CA VAL A 65 -8.80 9.96 -1.48
C VAL A 65 -7.72 11.03 -1.40
N GLU A 66 -8.10 12.29 -1.27
CA GLU A 66 -7.13 13.39 -1.18
C GLU A 66 -6.26 13.31 0.08
N ARG A 67 -6.82 12.91 1.22
CA ARG A 67 -6.05 12.71 2.46
C ARG A 67 -5.08 11.54 2.34
N THR A 68 -5.54 10.40 1.84
CA THR A 68 -4.71 9.20 1.64
C THR A 68 -3.61 9.45 0.63
N TRP A 69 -3.89 10.21 -0.44
CA TRP A 69 -2.89 10.64 -1.41
C TRP A 69 -1.81 11.52 -0.78
N LYS A 70 -2.22 12.54 -0.01
CA LYS A 70 -1.30 13.41 0.73
C LYS A 70 -0.44 12.61 1.70
N GLN A 71 -1.03 11.65 2.39
CA GLN A 71 -0.31 10.74 3.29
C GLN A 71 0.70 9.89 2.52
N ALA A 72 0.29 9.20 1.46
CA ALA A 72 1.18 8.37 0.64
C ALA A 72 2.37 9.16 0.11
N ARG A 73 2.17 10.40 -0.33
CA ARG A 73 3.25 11.29 -0.78
C ARG A 73 4.21 11.72 0.31
N ALA A 74 3.69 11.97 1.51
CA ALA A 74 4.50 12.35 2.66
C ALA A 74 5.31 11.18 3.24
N LEU A 75 4.93 9.94 2.93
CA LEU A 75 5.64 8.77 3.43
C LEU A 75 7.07 8.71 2.91
N SER A 76 7.97 8.61 3.89
CA SER A 76 9.40 8.40 3.70
C SER A 76 9.87 7.15 4.43
N TYR A 77 10.97 6.58 3.94
CA TYR A 77 11.68 5.49 4.60
C TYR A 77 12.16 5.92 5.99
N ARG A 78 11.90 5.09 7.01
CA ARG A 78 12.28 5.33 8.42
C ARG A 78 11.81 6.68 8.97
N GLU A 79 10.58 7.06 8.65
CA GLU A 79 9.93 8.21 9.30
C GLU A 79 9.70 7.96 10.80
N PRO A 80 9.40 9.00 11.60
CA PRO A 80 9.16 8.84 13.04
C PRO A 80 8.10 7.76 13.35
N GLY A 81 8.44 6.81 14.23
CA GLY A 81 7.63 5.63 14.55
C GLY A 81 7.86 4.42 13.64
N HIS A 82 8.75 4.54 12.65
CA HIS A 82 9.19 3.49 11.73
C HIS A 82 10.72 3.41 11.65
N GLU A 83 11.44 3.75 12.73
CA GLU A 83 12.90 3.89 12.72
C GLU A 83 13.65 2.61 12.30
N ASP A 84 13.10 1.45 12.66
CA ASP A 84 13.66 0.12 12.33
C ASP A 84 13.11 -0.46 11.01
N GLU A 85 12.42 0.35 10.21
CA GLU A 85 11.84 -0.10 8.95
C GLU A 85 12.92 -0.52 7.95
N HIS A 86 12.71 -1.68 7.31
CA HIS A 86 13.53 -2.17 6.20
C HIS A 86 13.03 -1.64 4.84
N PRO A 87 13.90 -1.54 3.82
CA PRO A 87 13.52 -1.07 2.49
C PRO A 87 12.30 -1.76 1.88
N GLY A 88 12.21 -3.09 2.00
CA GLY A 88 11.06 -3.86 1.51
C GLY A 88 9.77 -3.49 2.24
N GLN A 89 9.82 -3.29 3.55
CA GLN A 89 8.66 -2.92 4.37
C GLN A 89 8.13 -1.52 4.00
N SER A 90 9.03 -0.55 3.81
CA SER A 90 8.70 0.79 3.33
C SER A 90 7.99 0.76 1.97
N SER A 91 8.53 -0.03 1.03
CA SER A 91 7.94 -0.17 -0.31
C SER A 91 6.54 -0.81 -0.30
N ILE A 92 6.29 -1.74 0.62
CA ILE A 92 4.98 -2.38 0.79
C ILE A 92 3.99 -1.39 1.40
N ARG A 93 4.37 -0.74 2.50
CA ARG A 93 3.53 0.23 3.21
C ARG A 93 3.10 1.38 2.31
N LYS A 94 4.01 1.88 1.48
CA LYS A 94 3.71 2.94 0.51
C LYS A 94 2.79 2.45 -0.60
N ARG A 95 3.01 1.24 -1.12
CA ARG A 95 2.13 0.66 -2.15
C ARG A 95 0.72 0.41 -1.64
N GLU A 96 0.54 -0.08 -0.42
CA GLU A 96 -0.80 -0.30 0.16
C GLU A 96 -1.67 0.96 0.18
N LEU A 97 -1.07 2.14 0.35
CA LEU A 97 -1.79 3.42 0.30
C LEU A 97 -2.00 3.93 -1.13
N LEU A 98 -1.08 3.64 -2.04
CA LEU A 98 -1.25 3.98 -3.46
C LEU A 98 -2.35 3.12 -4.09
N ASP A 99 -2.41 1.82 -3.76
CA ASP A 99 -3.43 0.89 -4.26
C ASP A 99 -4.85 1.34 -3.87
N LEU A 100 -5.03 2.05 -2.74
CA LEU A 100 -6.30 2.65 -2.30
C LEU A 100 -6.72 3.92 -3.05
N VAL A 101 -5.77 4.65 -3.61
CA VAL A 101 -5.98 5.98 -4.21
C VAL A 101 -6.01 5.88 -5.73
N PHE A 102 -5.34 4.86 -6.27
CA PHE A 102 -4.91 4.80 -7.65
C PHE A 102 -5.19 3.44 -8.28
N HIS A 103 -6.46 3.06 -8.31
CA HIS A 103 -6.92 1.84 -8.99
C HIS A 103 -6.64 1.84 -10.51
N ASN A 104 -6.33 3.00 -11.13
CA ASN A 104 -6.13 3.16 -12.58
C ASN A 104 -4.84 3.90 -12.99
N THR A 105 -3.87 4.02 -12.10
CA THR A 105 -2.60 4.74 -12.38
C THR A 105 -1.61 3.82 -13.07
N SER A 106 -0.79 4.38 -13.97
CA SER A 106 0.20 3.59 -14.69
C SER A 106 1.29 3.05 -13.75
N GLU A 107 1.83 1.88 -14.08
CA GLU A 107 2.97 1.29 -13.35
C GLU A 107 4.15 2.27 -13.23
N SER A 108 4.42 3.08 -14.26
CA SER A 108 5.46 4.12 -14.22
C SER A 108 5.20 5.21 -13.18
N GLU A 109 3.95 5.64 -13.03
CA GLU A 109 3.57 6.63 -12.02
C GLU A 109 3.64 6.03 -10.61
N GLN A 110 3.21 4.77 -10.43
CA GLN A 110 3.32 4.05 -9.16
C GLN A 110 4.79 3.84 -8.75
N ILE A 111 5.65 3.41 -9.68
CA ILE A 111 7.11 3.29 -9.48
C ILE A 111 7.72 4.63 -9.04
N SER A 112 7.34 5.72 -9.73
CA SER A 112 7.83 7.06 -9.40
C SER A 112 7.40 7.49 -7.99
N GLU A 113 6.15 7.25 -7.61
CA GLU A 113 5.63 7.62 -6.29
C GLU A 113 6.29 6.78 -5.18
N ILE A 114 6.50 5.48 -5.39
CA ILE A 114 7.22 4.62 -4.44
C ILE A 114 8.64 5.14 -4.20
N LEU A 115 9.37 5.44 -5.28
CA LEU A 115 10.75 5.94 -5.19
C LEU A 115 10.85 7.37 -4.66
N ALA A 116 9.81 8.20 -4.77
CA ALA A 116 9.80 9.54 -4.19
C ALA A 116 9.91 9.55 -2.65
N GLY A 117 9.55 8.44 -2.00
CA GLY A 117 9.73 8.26 -0.54
C GLY A 117 11.04 7.59 -0.16
N ALA A 118 11.83 7.15 -1.14
CA ALA A 118 13.10 6.46 -0.91
C ALA A 118 14.24 7.47 -0.70
N PRO A 119 15.26 7.12 0.10
CA PRO A 119 16.49 7.89 0.17
C PRO A 119 17.17 8.01 -1.19
N ARG A 120 17.85 9.13 -1.44
CA ARG A 120 18.56 9.37 -2.72
C ARG A 120 19.66 8.34 -2.99
N SER A 121 20.29 7.83 -1.93
CA SER A 121 21.32 6.78 -2.00
C SER A 121 20.80 5.52 -2.72
N TRP A 122 19.51 5.18 -2.56
CA TRP A 122 18.92 4.01 -3.22
C TRP A 122 18.91 4.13 -4.73
N LEU A 123 18.82 5.35 -5.28
CA LEU A 123 18.88 5.59 -6.73
C LEU A 123 20.27 5.37 -7.32
N MET A 124 21.30 5.18 -6.49
CA MET A 124 22.64 4.77 -6.92
C MET A 124 22.68 3.27 -7.24
N THR A 125 21.82 2.47 -6.60
CA THR A 125 21.75 1.01 -6.76
C THR A 125 20.55 0.60 -7.63
N LEU A 126 19.39 1.20 -7.40
CA LEU A 126 18.17 0.98 -8.15
C LEU A 126 18.15 1.89 -9.38
N THR A 127 17.95 1.32 -10.56
CA THR A 127 17.79 2.10 -11.80
C THR A 127 16.31 2.09 -12.19
N PRO A 128 15.54 3.17 -11.92
CA PRO A 128 14.08 3.15 -12.04
C PRO A 128 13.57 2.79 -13.45
N ARG A 129 14.34 3.16 -14.47
CA ARG A 129 14.02 2.91 -15.89
C ARG A 129 14.07 1.44 -16.28
N LEU A 130 14.64 0.57 -15.45
CA LEU A 130 14.73 -0.86 -15.71
C LEU A 130 13.50 -1.64 -15.24
N TYR A 131 12.61 -1.01 -14.47
CA TYR A 131 11.42 -1.67 -13.93
C TYR A 131 10.19 -1.25 -14.73
N HIS A 132 9.45 -2.24 -15.24
CA HIS A 132 8.21 -2.04 -15.99
C HIS A 132 6.98 -2.23 -15.11
N THR A 133 7.13 -2.95 -13.99
CA THR A 133 6.08 -3.14 -13.01
C THR A 133 6.56 -2.83 -11.61
N THR A 134 5.65 -2.37 -10.77
CA THR A 134 5.86 -2.11 -9.35
C THR A 134 6.31 -3.38 -8.62
N ARG A 135 5.88 -4.55 -9.09
CA ARG A 135 6.31 -5.85 -8.57
C ARG A 135 7.80 -6.12 -8.85
N GLU A 136 8.30 -5.78 -10.03
CA GLU A 136 9.73 -5.91 -10.35
C GLU A 136 10.57 -5.00 -9.46
N LEU A 137 10.14 -3.75 -9.27
CA LEU A 137 10.80 -2.81 -8.36
C LEU A 137 10.85 -3.37 -6.93
N GLN A 138 9.72 -3.83 -6.39
CA GLN A 138 9.70 -4.37 -5.03
C GLN A 138 10.54 -5.63 -4.86
N ASN A 139 10.58 -6.50 -5.87
CA ASN A 139 11.45 -7.66 -5.85
C ASN A 139 12.93 -7.25 -5.83
N ALA A 140 13.30 -6.22 -6.61
CA ALA A 140 14.65 -5.67 -6.60
C ALA A 140 15.02 -5.05 -5.25
N ILE A 141 14.13 -4.22 -4.68
CA ILE A 141 14.29 -3.66 -3.33
C ILE A 141 14.50 -4.77 -2.30
N LYS A 142 13.71 -5.84 -2.38
CA LYS A 142 13.81 -6.95 -1.44
C LYS A 142 15.09 -7.77 -1.62
N LEU A 143 15.53 -7.95 -2.86
CA LEU A 143 16.75 -8.70 -3.18
C LEU A 143 18.02 -7.95 -2.72
N GLN A 144 18.00 -6.62 -2.82
CA GLN A 144 19.14 -5.75 -2.52
C GLN A 144 18.99 -5.05 -1.16
N GLU A 145 18.15 -5.60 -0.27
CA GLU A 145 17.73 -4.92 0.95
C GLU A 145 18.92 -4.55 1.86
N ASP A 146 19.90 -5.45 1.99
CA ASP A 146 21.11 -5.23 2.78
C ASP A 146 22.01 -4.16 2.13
N ASP A 147 22.27 -4.26 0.82
CA ASP A 147 23.05 -3.27 0.07
C ASP A 147 22.45 -1.86 0.17
N LEU A 148 21.11 -1.76 0.15
CA LEU A 148 20.38 -0.49 0.27
C LEU A 148 20.49 0.12 1.67
N MET A 149 20.67 -0.70 2.71
CA MET A 149 20.93 -0.22 4.07
C MET A 149 22.38 0.23 4.21
N GLU A 150 23.34 -0.55 3.73
CA GLU A 150 24.77 -0.20 3.78
C GLU A 150 25.08 1.09 3.00
N ILE A 151 24.51 1.25 1.80
CA ILE A 151 24.70 2.47 1.01
C ILE A 151 24.02 3.69 1.66
N GLN A 152 22.92 3.48 2.38
CA GLN A 152 22.26 4.55 3.11
C GLN A 152 23.08 4.98 4.34
N GLU A 153 23.63 4.04 5.09
CA GLU A 153 24.47 4.32 6.25
C GLU A 153 25.76 5.06 5.84
N SER A 154 26.45 4.56 4.81
CA SER A 154 27.63 5.24 4.26
C SER A 154 27.30 6.65 3.75
N PHE A 155 26.19 6.82 3.03
CA PHE A 155 25.75 8.15 2.58
C PHE A 155 25.47 9.11 3.75
N LEU A 156 24.85 8.63 4.84
CA LEU A 156 24.62 9.45 6.04
C LEU A 156 25.91 9.80 6.78
N LEU A 157 26.90 8.90 6.81
CA LEU A 157 28.20 9.19 7.42
C LEU A 157 29.00 10.23 6.61
N GLU A 158 28.88 10.21 5.29
CA GLU A 158 29.63 11.09 4.40
C GLU A 158 28.96 12.46 4.20
N TYR A 159 27.62 12.52 4.23
CA TYR A 159 26.85 13.71 3.88
C TYR A 159 25.79 14.14 4.93
N GLY A 160 25.69 13.45 6.07
CA GLY A 160 24.67 13.72 7.11
C GLY A 160 25.06 14.73 8.18
N HIS A 161 26.20 15.42 8.02
CA HIS A 161 26.58 16.56 8.86
C HIS A 161 26.09 17.87 8.21
N ASP A 162 24.82 18.19 8.38
CA ASP A 162 24.27 19.55 8.23
C ASP A 162 23.22 19.82 9.32
#